data_AF-A0A8C6S9T4-F1
#
_entry.id   AF-A0A8C6S9T4-F1
#
_cell.length_a   1.000
_cell.length_b   1.000
_cell.length_c   1.000
_cell.angle_alpha   90.00
_cell.angle_beta   90.00
_cell.angle_gamma   90.00
#
_symmetry.space_group_name_H-M   'P 1'
#
loop_
_entity.id
_entity.type
_entity.pdbx_description
1 polymer ?
#
loop_
_entity_poly.entity_id
_entity_poly.type
_entity_poly.pdbx_seq_one_letter_code
_entity_poly.pdbx_strand_id
1 'polypeptide(L)'
;MAPPTSPAAFHGQIRSLERARTENFLKHKIRSRPERAELVRMHILKETGAEPSLQATQMKLKRARLADDLNEKIAQRPGPMELVEKNILPVDSTLKQAIIGEKLSNEALHCSSRVKKLLDLGKAELEKMLSVKLGGKRLGGVFFVLSMCNACLSQWGR
;
A
#
# COMPACT_ATOMS: atom_id res chain seq x y z
N MET A 1 14.92 -39.41 -25.28
CA MET A 1 16.38 -39.21 -25.48
C MET A 1 17.07 -39.56 -24.17
N ALA A 2 18.06 -40.45 -24.17
CA ALA A 2 18.72 -40.89 -22.94
C ALA A 2 19.84 -39.92 -22.53
N PRO A 3 20.09 -39.72 -21.22
CA PRO A 3 21.12 -38.79 -20.77
C PRO A 3 22.50 -39.31 -21.20
N PRO A 4 23.36 -38.43 -21.75
CA PRO A 4 24.65 -38.82 -22.35
C PRO A 4 25.65 -39.36 -21.32
N THR A 5 25.37 -39.16 -20.03
CA THR A 5 26.23 -39.55 -18.90
C THR A 5 26.02 -40.99 -18.44
N SER A 6 24.95 -41.66 -18.88
CA SER A 6 24.62 -43.02 -18.42
C SER A 6 25.01 -44.09 -19.48
N PRO A 7 25.62 -45.23 -19.09
CA PRO A 7 26.03 -46.24 -20.06
C PRO A 7 24.84 -46.84 -20.82
N ALA A 8 24.95 -46.94 -22.15
CA ALA A 8 23.86 -47.33 -23.05
C ALA A 8 23.22 -48.69 -22.73
N ALA A 9 24.01 -49.66 -22.26
CA ALA A 9 23.54 -51.00 -21.90
C ALA A 9 22.52 -50.99 -20.75
N PHE A 10 22.59 -50.00 -19.85
CA PHE A 10 21.78 -49.97 -18.62
C PHE A 10 20.59 -49.02 -18.70
N HIS A 11 20.36 -48.35 -19.83
CA HIS A 11 19.28 -47.36 -19.95
C HIS A 11 17.89 -47.92 -19.61
N GLY A 12 17.61 -49.18 -19.93
CA GLY A 12 16.34 -49.83 -19.57
C GLY A 12 16.16 -50.03 -18.06
N GLN A 13 17.22 -50.50 -17.39
CA GLN A 13 17.24 -50.74 -15.95
C GLN A 13 17.20 -49.42 -15.18
N ILE A 14 17.97 -48.42 -15.60
CA ILE A 14 17.97 -47.08 -15.00
C ILE A 14 16.56 -46.48 -15.05
N ARG A 15 15.89 -46.50 -16.22
CA ARG A 15 14.50 -46.03 -16.34
C ARG A 15 13.53 -46.80 -15.45
N SER A 16 13.69 -48.11 -15.33
CA SER A 16 12.83 -48.94 -14.48
C SER A 16 13.02 -48.59 -13.00
N LEU A 17 14.27 -48.41 -12.56
CA LEU A 17 14.62 -48.04 -11.20
C LEU A 17 14.10 -46.62 -10.88
N GLU A 18 14.29 -45.65 -11.77
CA GLU A 18 13.75 -44.29 -11.64
C GLU A 18 12.22 -44.28 -11.56
N ARG A 19 11.55 -45.10 -12.40
CA ARG A 19 10.10 -45.28 -12.31
C ARG A 19 9.70 -45.87 -10.96
N ALA A 20 10.33 -46.94 -10.49
CA ALA A 20 10.02 -47.53 -9.19
C ALA A 20 10.25 -46.54 -8.02
N ARG A 21 11.30 -45.71 -8.10
CA ARG A 21 11.55 -44.64 -7.12
C ARG A 21 10.43 -43.60 -7.11
N THR A 22 10.03 -43.11 -8.29
CA THR A 22 8.96 -42.12 -8.41
C THR A 22 7.61 -42.70 -7.99
N GLU A 23 7.31 -43.95 -8.33
CA GLU A 23 6.10 -44.66 -7.88
C GLU A 23 6.03 -44.77 -6.35
N ASN A 24 7.11 -45.20 -5.71
CA ASN A 24 7.15 -45.33 -4.25
C ASN A 24 7.00 -43.97 -3.55
N PHE A 25 7.67 -42.94 -4.07
CA PHE A 25 7.55 -41.57 -3.56
C PHE A 25 6.12 -41.04 -3.70
N LEU A 26 5.50 -41.20 -4.86
CA LEU A 26 4.13 -40.74 -5.10
C LEU A 26 3.11 -41.50 -4.24
N LYS A 27 3.26 -42.82 -4.08
CA LYS A 27 2.41 -43.63 -3.18
C LYS A 27 2.44 -43.07 -1.75
N HIS A 28 3.61 -42.71 -1.25
CA HIS A 28 3.73 -42.09 0.08
C HIS A 28 3.07 -40.70 0.13
N LYS A 29 3.29 -39.84 -0.87
CA LYS A 29 2.71 -38.49 -0.93
C LYS A 29 1.20 -38.47 -1.08
N ILE A 30 0.62 -39.44 -1.80
CA ILE A 30 -0.84 -39.56 -1.93
C ILE A 30 -1.47 -39.93 -0.58
N ARG A 31 -0.86 -40.83 0.19
CA ARG A 31 -1.36 -41.20 1.54
C ARG A 31 -1.30 -40.04 2.53
N SER A 32 -0.26 -39.21 2.43
CA SER A 32 -0.04 -38.06 3.30
C SER A 32 -0.58 -36.75 2.71
N ARG A 33 -1.53 -36.81 1.77
CA ARG A 33 -2.07 -35.64 1.09
C ARG A 33 -2.95 -34.81 2.06
N PRO A 34 -2.61 -33.54 2.33
CA PRO A 34 -3.44 -32.67 3.16
C PRO A 34 -4.81 -32.39 2.55
N GLU A 35 -5.79 -32.14 3.39
CA GLU A 35 -7.13 -31.73 2.96
C GLU A 35 -7.15 -30.25 2.52
N ARG A 36 -8.15 -29.85 1.73
CA ARG A 36 -8.29 -28.46 1.28
C ARG A 36 -8.44 -27.50 2.47
N ALA A 37 -9.21 -27.87 3.49
CA ALA A 37 -9.41 -27.05 4.69
C ALA A 37 -8.09 -26.76 5.43
N GLU A 38 -7.18 -27.74 5.49
CA GLU A 38 -5.87 -27.56 6.10
C GLU A 38 -4.99 -26.58 5.32
N LEU A 39 -4.94 -26.70 3.99
CA LEU A 39 -4.21 -25.77 3.13
C LEU A 39 -4.73 -24.34 3.22
N VAL A 40 -6.05 -24.20 3.41
CA VAL A 40 -6.72 -22.92 3.65
C VAL A 40 -6.34 -22.32 5.00
N ARG A 41 -6.39 -23.11 6.08
CA ARG A 41 -5.98 -22.70 7.44
C ARG A 41 -4.51 -22.24 7.48
N MET A 42 -3.66 -22.91 6.72
CA MET A 42 -2.25 -22.55 6.56
C MET A 42 -2.02 -21.35 5.61
N HIS A 43 -3.08 -20.76 5.06
CA HIS A 43 -3.05 -19.64 4.11
C HIS A 43 -2.36 -19.93 2.77
N ILE A 44 -2.12 -21.20 2.43
CA ILE A 44 -1.60 -21.65 1.13
C ILE A 44 -2.67 -21.45 0.06
N LEU A 45 -3.86 -22.04 0.27
CA LEU A 45 -5.03 -21.80 -0.55
C LEU A 45 -5.88 -20.65 0.02
N LYS A 46 -6.71 -20.04 -0.82
CA LYS A 46 -7.63 -18.98 -0.40
C LYS A 46 -9.02 -19.54 -0.11
N GLU A 47 -9.68 -18.92 0.87
CA GLU A 47 -11.08 -19.16 1.22
C GLU A 47 -11.99 -18.51 0.19
N THR A 48 -12.05 -19.08 -1.01
CA THR A 48 -12.96 -18.62 -2.05
C THR A 48 -13.72 -19.80 -2.66
N GLY A 49 -15.00 -19.57 -2.98
CA GLY A 49 -15.82 -20.47 -3.80
C GLY A 49 -15.71 -20.15 -5.29
N ALA A 50 -14.88 -19.18 -5.68
CA ALA A 50 -14.67 -18.78 -7.06
C ALA A 50 -13.77 -19.78 -7.80
N GLU A 51 -14.02 -19.90 -9.10
CA GLU A 51 -13.24 -20.73 -10.02
C GLU A 51 -11.74 -20.32 -10.00
N PRO A 52 -10.79 -21.28 -10.10
CA PRO A 52 -9.35 -21.04 -9.97
C PRO A 52 -8.78 -19.87 -10.79
N SER A 53 -9.25 -19.65 -12.02
CA SER A 53 -8.75 -18.56 -12.87
C SER A 53 -9.10 -17.16 -12.33
N LEU A 54 -10.22 -17.03 -11.60
CA LEU A 54 -10.71 -15.74 -11.08
C LEU A 54 -10.14 -15.38 -9.70
N GLN A 55 -9.59 -16.35 -8.96
CA GLN A 55 -9.16 -16.17 -7.56
C GLN A 55 -8.13 -15.05 -7.42
N ALA A 56 -7.17 -14.96 -8.35
CA ALA A 56 -6.15 -13.93 -8.33
C ALA A 56 -6.75 -12.53 -8.48
N THR A 57 -7.70 -12.35 -9.39
CA THR A 57 -8.39 -11.07 -9.64
C THR A 57 -9.28 -10.69 -8.46
N GLN A 58 -10.04 -11.65 -7.92
CA GLN A 58 -10.87 -11.44 -6.73
C GLN A 58 -10.02 -10.97 -5.53
N MET A 59 -8.86 -11.58 -5.32
CA MET A 59 -7.95 -11.19 -4.22
C MET A 59 -7.36 -9.80 -4.41
N LYS A 60 -7.01 -9.42 -5.64
CA LYS A 60 -6.56 -8.05 -5.95
C LYS A 60 -7.66 -7.04 -5.61
N LEU A 61 -8.89 -7.31 -6.02
CA LEU A 61 -10.02 -6.44 -5.75
C LEU A 61 -10.36 -6.37 -4.25
N LYS A 62 -10.33 -7.51 -3.53
CA LYS A 62 -10.52 -7.54 -2.08
C LYS A 62 -9.47 -6.69 -1.36
N ARG A 63 -8.20 -6.78 -1.78
CA ARG A 63 -7.10 -5.98 -1.20
C ARG A 63 -7.25 -4.49 -1.49
N ALA A 64 -7.62 -4.12 -2.72
CA ALA A 64 -7.84 -2.73 -3.08
C ALA A 64 -8.93 -2.08 -2.23
N ARG A 65 -10.10 -2.74 -2.12
CA ARG A 65 -11.20 -2.27 -1.26
C ARG A 65 -10.77 -2.10 0.19
N LEU A 66 -10.08 -3.09 0.75
CA LEU A 66 -9.57 -3.00 2.12
C LEU A 66 -8.56 -1.87 2.30
N ALA A 67 -7.71 -1.61 1.31
CA ALA A 67 -6.76 -0.50 1.36
C ALA A 67 -7.49 0.85 1.35
N ASP A 68 -8.49 1.01 0.48
CA ASP A 68 -9.30 2.23 0.39
C ASP A 68 -10.07 2.48 1.71
N ASP A 69 -10.74 1.44 2.24
CA ASP A 69 -11.47 1.51 3.52
C ASP A 69 -10.55 1.86 4.70
N LEU A 70 -9.32 1.32 4.70
CA LEU A 70 -8.33 1.63 5.75
C LEU A 70 -7.77 3.04 5.59
N ASN A 71 -7.55 3.51 4.38
CA ASN A 71 -7.07 4.86 4.12
C ASN A 71 -8.05 5.91 4.64
N GLU A 72 -9.35 5.74 4.42
CA GLU A 72 -10.38 6.63 4.98
C GLU A 72 -10.33 6.66 6.52
N LYS A 73 -10.21 5.48 7.16
CA LYS A 73 -10.15 5.37 8.62
C LYS A 73 -8.86 5.96 9.21
N ILE A 74 -7.75 5.84 8.49
CA ILE A 74 -6.47 6.42 8.90
C ILE A 74 -6.49 7.95 8.72
N ALA A 75 -7.12 8.46 7.66
CA ALA A 75 -7.27 9.90 7.45
C ALA A 75 -8.08 10.56 8.58
N GLN A 76 -9.08 9.87 9.12
CA GLN A 76 -9.89 10.32 10.27
C GLN A 76 -9.30 9.91 11.63
N ARG A 77 -8.00 9.59 11.70
CA ARG A 77 -7.38 9.15 12.95
C ARG A 77 -7.41 10.29 13.99
N PRO A 78 -8.06 10.10 15.15
CA PRO A 78 -8.17 11.13 16.17
C PRO A 78 -6.80 11.49 16.73
N GLY A 79 -6.60 12.79 16.98
CA GLY A 79 -5.36 13.30 17.53
C GLY A 79 -5.12 12.83 18.97
N PRO A 80 -3.87 12.93 19.48
CA PRO A 80 -3.55 12.54 20.85
C PRO A 80 -4.35 13.36 21.88
N MET A 81 -4.64 14.63 21.58
CA MET A 81 -5.45 15.48 22.45
C MET A 81 -6.89 14.99 22.61
N GLU A 82 -7.49 14.52 21.53
CA GLU A 82 -8.85 13.97 21.55
C GLU A 82 -8.93 12.70 22.40
N LEU A 83 -7.86 11.91 22.46
CA LEU A 83 -7.81 10.70 23.29
C LEU A 83 -7.69 11.02 24.79
N VAL A 84 -7.06 12.15 25.14
CA VAL A 84 -6.99 12.66 26.52
C VAL A 84 -8.35 13.18 26.96
N GLU A 85 -9.05 13.93 26.10
CA GLU A 85 -10.42 14.41 26.35
C GLU A 85 -11.40 13.25 26.54
N LYS A 86 -11.24 12.17 25.76
CA LYS A 86 -12.03 10.92 25.89
C LYS A 86 -11.59 10.04 27.06
N ASN A 87 -10.65 10.47 27.89
CA ASN A 87 -10.12 9.76 29.05
C ASN A 87 -9.55 8.35 28.75
N ILE A 88 -9.13 8.10 27.52
CA ILE A 88 -8.47 6.84 27.12
C ILE A 88 -6.99 6.90 27.50
N LEU A 89 -6.37 8.08 27.35
CA LEU A 89 -5.00 8.33 27.80
C LEU A 89 -5.01 9.01 29.18
N PRO A 90 -4.37 8.42 30.20
CA PRO A 90 -4.21 9.07 31.49
C PRO A 90 -3.16 10.19 31.36
N VAL A 91 -3.50 11.36 31.90
CA VAL A 91 -2.61 12.53 32.04
C VAL A 91 -2.89 13.11 33.41
N ASP A 92 -1.84 13.60 34.09
CA ASP A 92 -1.98 14.27 35.39
C ASP A 92 -3.02 15.40 35.31
N SER A 93 -3.91 15.46 36.29
CA SER A 93 -5.08 16.35 36.30
C SER A 93 -4.72 17.83 36.21
N THR A 94 -3.57 18.23 36.74
CA THR A 94 -3.00 19.58 36.62
C THR A 94 -2.62 19.94 35.18
N LEU A 95 -2.05 18.99 34.44
CA LEU A 95 -1.70 19.18 33.02
C LEU A 95 -2.94 19.13 32.12
N LYS A 96 -3.94 18.30 32.43
CA LYS A 96 -5.21 18.28 31.69
C LYS A 96 -5.91 19.64 31.67
N GLN A 97 -5.94 20.34 32.80
CA GLN A 97 -6.59 21.66 32.91
C GLN A 97 -5.81 22.76 32.19
N ALA A 98 -4.48 22.74 32.23
CA ALA A 98 -3.64 23.70 31.49
C ALA A 98 -3.81 23.53 29.98
N ILE A 99 -3.84 22.30 29.47
CA ILE A 99 -3.91 22.02 28.04
C ILE A 99 -5.32 22.25 27.46
N ILE A 100 -6.37 21.94 28.22
CA ILE A 100 -7.76 22.19 27.78
C ILE A 100 -8.15 23.66 28.00
N GLY A 101 -7.63 24.32 29.04
CA GLY A 101 -7.88 25.73 29.35
C GLY A 101 -7.30 26.71 28.31
N GLU A 102 -6.12 26.41 27.73
CA GLU A 102 -5.52 27.23 26.67
C GLU A 102 -6.28 27.20 25.34
N LYS A 103 -7.17 26.22 25.10
CA LYS A 103 -7.96 26.18 23.86
C LYS A 103 -8.98 27.31 23.76
N LEU A 104 -9.48 27.85 24.88
CA LEU A 104 -10.44 28.96 24.87
C LEU A 104 -9.79 30.34 24.58
N SER A 105 -8.48 30.49 24.78
CA SER A 105 -7.77 31.74 24.48
C SER A 105 -7.19 31.81 23.06
N ASN A 106 -6.95 30.65 22.43
CA ASN A 106 -6.24 30.59 21.14
C ASN A 106 -7.15 30.69 19.90
N GLU A 107 -8.47 30.49 20.01
CA GLU A 107 -9.41 30.80 18.92
C GLU A 107 -9.47 32.31 18.61
N ALA A 108 -9.02 33.17 19.54
CA ALA A 108 -8.94 34.62 19.32
C ALA A 108 -7.75 35.06 18.42
N LEU A 109 -6.80 34.17 18.10
CA LEU A 109 -5.60 34.51 17.30
C LEU A 109 -5.66 34.03 15.84
N HIS A 110 -6.72 33.31 15.44
CA HIS A 110 -6.92 32.86 14.05
C HIS A 110 -8.04 33.64 13.34
N CYS A 111 -7.98 34.97 13.30
CA CYS A 111 -8.59 35.76 12.23
C CYS A 111 -8.07 37.21 12.17
N SER A 112 -6.78 37.41 11.86
CA SER A 112 -6.41 38.65 11.16
C SER A 112 -6.50 38.38 9.67
N SER A 113 -7.71 38.55 9.11
CA SER A 113 -8.03 38.45 7.68
C SER A 113 -7.10 39.28 6.78
N ARG A 114 -6.30 40.17 7.38
CA ARG A 114 -5.32 41.04 6.74
C ARG A 114 -4.02 40.30 6.36
N VAL A 115 -3.53 39.38 7.19
CA VAL A 115 -2.25 38.67 6.93
C VAL A 115 -2.41 37.64 5.81
N LYS A 116 -3.55 36.94 5.77
CA LYS A 116 -3.83 35.94 4.71
C LYS A 116 -4.03 36.60 3.33
N LYS A 117 -4.76 37.72 3.27
CA LYS A 117 -4.86 38.56 2.06
C LYS A 117 -3.50 39.03 1.54
N LEU A 118 -2.58 39.41 2.42
CA LEU A 118 -1.23 39.86 2.04
C LEU A 118 -0.38 38.73 1.43
N LEU A 119 -0.48 37.50 1.96
CA LEU A 119 0.22 36.34 1.39
C LEU A 119 -0.37 35.89 0.04
N ASP A 120 -1.69 35.94 -0.10
CA ASP A 120 -2.38 35.52 -1.32
C ASP A 120 -2.17 36.52 -2.48
N LEU A 121 -2.09 37.82 -2.17
CA LEU A 121 -1.70 38.85 -3.14
C LEU A 121 -0.25 38.70 -3.61
N GLY A 122 0.66 38.32 -2.71
CA GLY A 122 2.07 38.08 -3.07
C GLY A 122 2.26 36.87 -3.99
N LYS A 123 1.47 35.80 -3.80
CA LYS A 123 1.51 34.61 -4.67
C LYS A 123 0.99 34.89 -6.08
N ALA A 124 -0.12 35.61 -6.19
CA ALA A 124 -0.72 35.94 -7.49
C ALA A 124 0.21 36.83 -8.35
N GLU A 125 0.98 37.72 -7.71
CA GLU A 125 1.94 38.58 -8.41
C GLU A 125 3.19 37.79 -8.87
N LEU A 126 3.64 36.80 -8.09
CA LEU A 126 4.74 35.91 -8.47
C LEU A 126 4.36 35.00 -9.65
N GLU A 127 3.13 34.49 -9.71
CA GLU A 127 2.63 33.70 -10.85
C GLU A 127 2.49 34.53 -12.14
N LYS A 128 2.04 35.79 -12.03
CA LYS A 128 2.03 36.70 -13.19
C LYS A 128 3.44 37.00 -13.70
N MET A 129 4.43 37.17 -12.81
CA MET A 129 5.82 37.34 -13.21
C MET A 129 6.41 36.09 -13.89
N LEU A 130 6.06 34.90 -13.41
CA LEU A 130 6.49 33.64 -14.05
C LEU A 130 5.85 33.44 -15.44
N SER A 131 4.59 33.84 -15.61
CA SER A 131 3.87 33.71 -16.89
C SER A 131 4.39 34.69 -17.96
N VAL A 132 4.86 35.89 -17.58
CA VAL A 132 5.43 36.87 -18.52
C VAL A 132 6.85 36.46 -18.97
N LYS A 133 7.60 35.71 -18.16
CA LYS A 133 8.95 35.24 -18.52
C LYS A 133 8.97 34.02 -19.46
N LEU A 134 7.83 33.35 -19.67
CA LEU A 134 7.65 32.26 -20.63
C LEU A 134 6.92 32.70 -21.91
N GLY A 135 6.89 33.99 -22.18
CA GLY A 135 6.49 34.55 -23.47
C GLY A 135 7.56 34.34 -24.54
N GLY A 136 7.55 33.17 -25.17
CA GLY A 136 8.14 32.96 -26.49
C GLY A 136 9.58 32.47 -26.51
N LYS A 137 9.74 31.13 -26.50
CA LYS A 137 10.73 30.37 -27.29
C LYS A 137 10.39 28.88 -27.19
N ARG A 138 10.26 28.22 -28.35
CA ARG A 138 10.16 26.75 -28.44
C ARG A 138 11.40 26.14 -27.76
N LEU A 139 11.20 25.47 -26.64
CA LEU A 139 12.18 24.57 -26.06
C LEU A 139 11.55 23.18 -25.96
N GLY A 140 11.60 22.46 -27.07
CA GLY A 140 11.48 21.01 -27.05
C GLY A 140 12.60 20.47 -26.16
N GLY A 141 12.23 19.80 -25.06
CA GLY A 141 13.20 19.13 -24.18
C GLY A 141 12.96 19.25 -22.67
N VAL A 142 12.14 20.20 -22.19
CA VAL A 142 11.97 20.40 -20.73
C VAL A 142 10.64 19.83 -20.20
N PHE A 143 9.75 19.35 -21.07
CA PHE A 143 8.46 18.76 -20.67
C PHE A 143 8.59 17.40 -19.96
N PHE A 144 9.77 16.79 -19.98
CA PHE A 144 9.96 15.49 -19.34
C PHE A 144 10.13 15.57 -17.82
N VAL A 145 10.71 16.67 -17.30
CA VAL A 145 11.03 16.77 -15.87
C VAL A 145 9.84 17.28 -15.04
N LEU A 146 9.01 18.18 -15.58
CA LEU A 146 7.81 18.65 -14.87
C LEU A 146 6.66 17.62 -14.80
N SER A 147 6.62 16.64 -15.71
CA SER A 147 5.66 15.52 -15.62
C SER A 147 5.98 14.59 -14.44
N MET A 148 7.27 14.35 -14.16
CA MET A 148 7.69 13.52 -13.02
C MET A 148 7.42 14.17 -11.66
N CYS A 149 7.41 15.51 -11.55
CA CYS A 149 7.04 16.18 -10.30
C CYS A 149 5.52 16.13 -10.01
N ASN A 150 4.67 16.20 -11.03
CA ASN A 150 3.21 16.14 -10.84
C ASN A 150 2.71 14.72 -10.52
N ALA A 151 3.40 13.69 -10.99
CA ALA A 151 3.16 12.31 -10.58
C ALA A 151 3.54 12.07 -9.11
N CYS A 152 4.55 12.78 -8.58
CA CYS A 152 4.98 12.67 -7.19
C CYS A 152 4.05 13.44 -6.23
N LEU A 153 3.54 14.62 -6.63
CA LEU A 153 2.57 15.39 -5.80
C LEU A 153 1.17 14.75 -5.76
N SER A 154 0.79 13.93 -6.74
CA SER A 154 -0.48 13.20 -6.72
C SER A 154 -0.48 12.02 -5.72
N GLN A 155 0.68 11.68 -5.14
CA GLN A 155 0.85 10.58 -4.19
C GLN A 155 0.98 11.03 -2.73
N TRP A 156 0.97 12.33 -2.46
CA TRP A 156 1.03 12.91 -1.10
C TRP A 156 -0.14 13.86 -0.80
N GLY A 157 -1.23 13.71 -1.57
CA GLY A 157 -2.44 14.52 -1.44
C GLY A 157 -3.72 13.67 -1.50
N ARG A 158 -3.74 12.55 -0.79
CA ARG A 158 -4.96 11.86 -0.33
C ARG A 158 -4.63 11.02 0.90
#